data_AF-A0A2E1JGJ7-F1
#
_entry.id   AF-A0A2E1JGJ7-F1
#
_cell.length_a   1.000
_cell.length_b   1.000
_cell.length_c   1.000
_cell.angle_alpha   90.00
_cell.angle_beta   90.00
_cell.angle_gamma   90.00
#
_symmetry.space_group_name_H-M   'P 1'
#
loop_
_entity.id
_entity.type
_entity.pdbx_description
1 polymer ?
#
loop_
_entity_poly.entity_id
_entity_poly.type
_entity_poly.pdbx_seq_one_letter_code
_entity_poly.pdbx_strand_id
1 'polypeptide(L)'
;MVRTNDTYRKKHIISNLDNFKKYNLGYHTVILIFLFLVSCSNILFNHDDAMSMLTTKQLVIDRFGEPTEITETNDYDEYYYDFGVFEERVNYFDPQISLVTAQPKVSKIENEFEPQFRINVSSKYIKFHLIGEKVIYWESQNVKFPVKKK
;
A
#
# COMPACT_ATOMS: atom_id res chain seq x y z
N MET A 1 -29.93 -73.85 -10.13
CA MET A 1 -30.49 -72.48 -10.07
C MET A 1 -29.53 -71.58 -9.28
N VAL A 2 -28.37 -71.25 -9.86
CA VAL A 2 -27.29 -70.45 -9.24
C VAL A 2 -26.68 -69.59 -10.36
N ARG A 3 -27.31 -68.48 -10.70
CA ARG A 3 -26.78 -67.55 -11.74
C ARG A 3 -27.21 -66.10 -11.53
N THR A 4 -28.28 -65.87 -10.78
CA THR A 4 -28.86 -64.54 -10.55
C THR A 4 -28.11 -63.72 -9.50
N ASN A 5 -27.75 -64.32 -8.34
CA ASN A 5 -27.15 -63.57 -7.22
C ASN A 5 -25.79 -62.93 -7.53
N ASP A 6 -24.97 -63.57 -8.36
CA ASP A 6 -23.62 -63.09 -8.67
C ASP A 6 -23.66 -61.85 -9.59
N THR A 7 -24.64 -61.79 -10.49
CA THR A 7 -24.83 -60.66 -11.42
C THR A 7 -25.31 -59.40 -10.70
N TYR A 8 -26.22 -59.55 -9.72
CA TYR A 8 -26.70 -58.43 -8.89
C TYR A 8 -25.59 -57.87 -8.01
N ARG A 9 -24.80 -58.75 -7.37
CA ARG A 9 -23.68 -58.35 -6.51
C ARG A 9 -22.60 -57.60 -7.30
N LYS A 10 -22.27 -58.08 -8.51
CA LYS A 10 -21.30 -57.43 -9.40
C LYS A 10 -21.77 -56.04 -9.87
N LYS A 11 -23.06 -55.89 -10.23
CA LYS A 11 -23.63 -54.57 -10.58
C LYS A 11 -23.60 -53.59 -9.41
N HIS A 12 -23.88 -54.06 -8.20
CA HIS A 12 -23.90 -53.21 -7.00
C HIS A 12 -22.50 -52.74 -6.57
N ILE A 13 -21.47 -53.56 -6.81
CA ILE A 13 -20.07 -53.18 -6.57
C ILE A 13 -19.60 -52.14 -7.60
N ILE A 14 -19.95 -52.33 -8.88
CA ILE A 14 -19.60 -51.40 -9.96
C ILE A 14 -20.29 -50.04 -9.76
N SER A 15 -21.59 -50.02 -9.41
CA SER A 15 -22.30 -48.76 -9.16
C SER A 15 -21.75 -48.00 -7.95
N ASN A 16 -21.34 -48.71 -6.88
CA ASN A 16 -20.71 -48.09 -5.72
C ASN A 16 -19.31 -47.53 -6.06
N LEU A 17 -18.55 -48.21 -6.92
CA LEU A 17 -17.23 -47.76 -7.35
C LEU A 17 -17.32 -46.50 -8.24
N ASP A 18 -18.26 -46.47 -9.18
CA ASP A 18 -18.50 -45.31 -10.05
C ASP A 18 -18.97 -44.10 -9.26
N ASN A 19 -19.86 -44.31 -8.27
CA ASN A 19 -20.26 -43.27 -7.35
C ASN A 19 -19.07 -42.75 -6.53
N PHE A 20 -18.25 -43.64 -5.96
CA PHE A 20 -17.07 -43.23 -5.18
C PHE A 20 -16.09 -42.40 -6.02
N LYS A 21 -15.87 -42.78 -7.28
CA LYS A 21 -15.01 -42.05 -8.23
C LYS A 21 -15.59 -40.68 -8.61
N LYS A 22 -16.91 -40.59 -8.79
CA LYS A 22 -17.62 -39.34 -9.09
C LYS A 22 -17.61 -38.37 -7.92
N TYR A 23 -17.79 -38.84 -6.68
CA TYR A 23 -17.70 -38.01 -5.49
C TYR A 23 -16.27 -37.52 -5.24
N ASN A 24 -15.25 -38.39 -5.36
CA ASN A 24 -13.84 -37.98 -5.22
C ASN A 24 -13.44 -36.92 -6.27
N LEU A 25 -13.86 -37.08 -7.52
CA LEU A 25 -13.57 -36.13 -8.59
C LEU A 25 -14.26 -34.77 -8.39
N GLY A 26 -15.49 -34.78 -7.83
CA GLY A 26 -16.20 -33.56 -7.44
C GLY A 26 -15.48 -32.81 -6.31
N TYR A 27 -15.06 -33.52 -5.26
CA TYR A 27 -14.32 -32.92 -4.15
C TYR A 27 -12.97 -32.33 -4.57
N HIS A 28 -12.21 -33.00 -5.43
CA HIS A 28 -10.95 -32.46 -5.96
C HIS A 28 -11.16 -31.19 -6.77
N THR A 29 -12.22 -31.13 -7.59
CA THR A 29 -12.57 -29.93 -8.35
C THR A 29 -12.94 -28.76 -7.44
N VAL A 30 -13.71 -29.00 -6.37
CA VAL A 30 -14.08 -27.99 -5.37
C VAL A 30 -12.86 -27.49 -4.59
N ILE A 31 -11.96 -28.38 -4.20
CA ILE A 31 -10.70 -28.03 -3.51
C ILE A 31 -9.80 -27.19 -4.41
N LEU A 32 -9.67 -27.57 -5.69
CA LEU A 32 -8.90 -26.78 -6.67
C LEU A 32 -9.48 -25.39 -6.87
N ILE A 33 -10.81 -25.25 -6.95
CA ILE A 33 -11.48 -23.94 -7.06
C ILE A 33 -11.22 -23.11 -5.80
N PHE A 34 -11.32 -23.70 -4.61
CA PHE A 34 -11.04 -23.01 -3.35
C PHE A 34 -9.58 -22.54 -3.26
N LEU A 35 -8.62 -23.38 -3.66
CA LEU A 35 -7.20 -23.03 -3.71
C LEU A 35 -6.92 -21.93 -4.74
N PHE A 36 -7.63 -21.92 -5.88
CA PHE A 36 -7.50 -20.87 -6.89
C PHE A 36 -8.05 -19.52 -6.42
N LEU A 37 -9.16 -19.53 -5.67
CA LEU A 37 -9.75 -18.32 -5.08
C LEU A 37 -8.85 -17.70 -4.00
N VAL A 38 -8.09 -18.51 -3.25
CA VAL A 38 -7.16 -18.02 -2.22
C VAL A 38 -5.82 -17.54 -2.82
N SER A 39 -5.48 -17.95 -4.05
CA SER A 39 -4.14 -17.72 -4.63
C SER A 39 -3.94 -16.37 -5.33
N CYS A 40 -4.99 -15.55 -5.53
CA CYS A 40 -4.91 -14.33 -6.36
C CYS A 40 -5.27 -13.02 -5.63
N SER A 41 -5.24 -12.98 -4.30
CA SER A 41 -5.48 -11.72 -3.56
C SER A 41 -4.22 -10.87 -3.50
N ASN A 42 -3.89 -10.18 -4.59
CA ASN A 42 -2.88 -9.13 -4.58
C ASN A 42 -3.47 -7.91 -3.87
N ILE A 43 -3.32 -7.84 -2.54
CA ILE A 43 -3.74 -6.68 -1.76
C ILE A 43 -2.79 -5.52 -2.11
N LEU A 44 -3.35 -4.46 -2.69
CA LEU A 44 -2.62 -3.22 -2.93
C LEU A 44 -2.57 -2.45 -1.61
N PHE A 45 -1.44 -2.53 -0.92
CA PHE A 45 -1.19 -1.70 0.25
C PHE A 45 -0.73 -0.31 -0.22
N ASN A 46 -1.36 0.74 0.29
CA ASN A 46 -0.88 2.10 0.11
C ASN A 46 0.14 2.45 1.22
N HIS A 47 0.67 3.68 1.20
CA HIS A 47 1.66 4.12 2.20
C HIS A 47 1.12 3.97 3.63
N ASP A 48 -0.11 4.42 3.87
CA ASP A 48 -0.73 4.46 5.19
C ASP A 48 -0.99 3.05 5.73
N ASP A 49 -1.43 2.14 4.86
CA ASP A 49 -1.58 0.72 5.21
C ASP A 49 -0.23 0.14 5.64
N ALA A 50 0.82 0.42 4.86
CA ALA A 50 2.14 -0.10 5.12
C ALA A 50 2.79 0.48 6.38
N MET A 51 2.49 1.74 6.74
CA MET A 51 2.93 2.34 7.99
C MET A 51 2.14 1.79 9.18
N SER A 52 0.82 1.60 9.02
CA SER A 52 -0.06 1.06 10.07
C SER A 52 0.26 -0.40 10.42
N MET A 53 0.93 -1.14 9.53
CA MET A 53 1.44 -2.49 9.83
C MET A 53 2.64 -2.50 10.79
N LEU A 54 3.33 -1.36 10.98
CA LEU A 54 4.50 -1.24 11.85
C LEU A 54 4.05 -1.02 13.29
N THR A 55 3.53 -2.08 13.90
CA THR A 55 2.88 -2.01 15.22
C THR A 55 3.86 -2.12 16.39
N THR A 56 5.12 -2.48 16.14
CA THR A 56 6.16 -2.65 17.16
C THR A 56 7.44 -1.90 16.82
N LYS A 57 8.21 -1.54 17.84
CA LYS A 57 9.52 -0.90 17.73
C LYS A 57 10.45 -1.67 16.80
N GLN A 58 10.54 -2.99 16.98
CA GLN A 58 11.40 -3.82 16.13
C GLN A 58 10.99 -3.75 14.66
N LEU A 59 9.70 -3.75 14.33
CA LEU A 59 9.25 -3.64 12.94
C LEU A 59 9.59 -2.29 12.31
N VAL A 60 9.56 -1.21 13.10
CA VAL A 60 9.99 0.12 12.68
C VAL A 60 11.50 0.11 12.38
N ILE A 61 12.31 -0.42 13.30
CA ILE A 61 13.77 -0.51 13.15
C ILE A 61 14.16 -1.43 11.99
N ASP A 62 13.52 -2.58 11.83
CA ASP A 62 13.78 -3.52 10.73
C ASP A 62 13.53 -2.87 9.36
N ARG A 63 12.58 -1.93 9.29
CA ARG A 63 12.21 -1.26 8.05
C ARG A 63 13.04 -0.03 7.74
N PHE A 64 13.33 0.79 8.74
CA PHE A 64 13.96 2.11 8.55
C PHE A 64 15.37 2.22 9.12
N GLY A 65 15.80 1.23 9.91
CA GLY A 65 17.04 1.29 10.69
C GLY A 65 16.87 2.11 11.97
N GLU A 66 18.00 2.56 12.50
CA GLU A 66 18.03 3.45 13.68
C GLU A 66 17.42 4.82 13.33
N PRO A 67 16.61 5.41 14.23
CA PRO A 67 16.04 6.74 14.04
C PRO A 67 17.14 7.82 14.00
N THR A 68 16.84 8.90 13.30
CA THR A 68 17.71 10.09 13.26
C THR A 68 17.77 10.76 14.63
N GLU A 69 16.64 10.79 15.33
CA GLU A 69 16.52 11.37 16.66
C GLU A 69 15.50 10.57 17.49
N ILE A 70 15.81 10.40 18.78
CA ILE A 70 14.89 9.84 19.76
C ILE A 70 14.61 10.92 20.80
N THR A 71 13.34 11.25 20.99
CA THR A 71 12.89 12.14 22.07
C THR A 71 12.11 11.32 23.09
N GLU A 72 12.66 11.16 24.28
CA GLU A 72 11.96 10.54 25.41
C GLU A 72 11.01 11.56 26.03
N THR A 73 9.72 11.26 26.05
CA THR A 73 8.73 12.05 26.80
C THR A 73 8.19 11.23 27.96
N ASN A 74 7.45 11.86 28.88
CA ASN A 74 6.88 11.14 30.02
C ASN A 74 5.83 10.10 29.61
N ASP A 75 5.18 10.30 28.46
CA ASP A 75 4.03 9.49 28.04
C ASP A 75 4.36 8.51 26.90
N TYR A 76 5.37 8.83 26.08
CA TYR A 76 5.82 8.03 24.95
C TYR A 76 7.22 8.44 24.49
N ASP A 77 7.90 7.53 23.79
CA ASP A 77 9.14 7.85 23.07
C ASP A 77 8.79 8.22 21.63
N GLU A 78 9.41 9.27 21.11
CA GLU A 78 9.27 9.70 19.73
C GLU A 78 10.49 9.28 18.92
N TYR A 79 10.27 8.49 17.87
CA TYR A 79 11.31 8.03 16.94
C TYR A 79 11.14 8.80 15.64
N TYR A 80 12.07 9.72 15.37
CA TYR A 80 12.04 10.61 14.22
C TYR A 80 13.03 10.14 13.15
N TYR A 81 12.55 10.07 11.90
CA TYR A 81 13.33 9.68 10.72
C TYR A 81 13.32 10.82 9.70
N ASP A 82 14.48 11.42 9.47
CA ASP A 82 14.66 12.50 8.50
C ASP A 82 15.00 11.94 7.11
N PHE A 83 14.25 12.37 6.10
CA PHE A 83 14.48 12.07 4.68
C PHE A 83 14.80 13.33 3.86
N GLY A 84 15.07 14.46 4.51
CA GLY A 84 15.48 15.72 3.93
C GLY A 84 14.33 16.68 3.67
N VAL A 85 14.40 17.40 2.54
CA VAL A 85 13.42 18.41 2.14
C VAL A 85 12.71 18.01 0.86
N PHE A 86 11.45 18.42 0.76
CA PHE A 86 10.62 18.31 -0.42
C PHE A 86 10.38 19.70 -1.00
N GLU A 87 10.81 19.89 -2.24
CA GLU A 87 10.63 21.13 -3.00
C GLU A 87 9.45 20.97 -3.97
N GLU A 88 8.44 21.81 -3.81
CA GLU A 88 7.29 21.88 -4.70
C GLU A 88 7.30 23.19 -5.46
N ARG A 89 7.08 23.14 -6.77
CA ARG A 89 6.82 24.33 -7.58
C ARG A 89 5.34 24.65 -7.51
N VAL A 90 5.00 25.72 -6.80
CA VAL A 90 3.63 26.22 -6.71
C VAL A 90 3.48 27.36 -7.71
N ASN A 91 2.45 27.29 -8.56
CA ASN A 91 2.13 28.41 -9.44
C ASN A 91 1.77 29.62 -8.58
N TYR A 92 2.55 30.69 -8.70
CA TYR A 92 2.30 31.96 -8.03
C TYR A 92 1.66 32.89 -9.04
N PHE A 93 0.34 33.04 -8.94
CA PHE A 93 -0.39 33.99 -9.77
C PHE A 93 -0.29 35.38 -9.16
N ASP A 94 0.51 36.25 -9.76
CA ASP A 94 0.51 37.67 -9.40
C ASP A 94 -0.79 38.31 -9.94
N PRO A 95 -1.66 38.87 -9.08
CA PRO A 95 -2.90 39.50 -9.54
C PRO A 95 -2.68 40.74 -10.43
N GLN A 96 -1.47 41.34 -10.46
CA GLN A 96 -1.18 42.50 -11.31
C GLN A 96 -1.11 42.17 -12.81
N ILE A 97 -0.93 40.90 -13.18
CA ILE A 97 -0.87 40.47 -14.59
C ILE A 97 -2.28 40.30 -15.20
N SER A 98 -3.34 40.39 -14.39
CA SER A 98 -4.74 40.33 -14.84
C SER A 98 -5.34 41.71 -15.13
N LEU A 99 -4.55 42.59 -15.74
CA LEU A 99 -5.05 43.81 -16.35
C LEU A 99 -4.85 43.70 -17.85
N VAL A 100 -5.92 43.31 -18.56
CA VAL A 100 -6.02 43.50 -20.02
C VAL A 100 -6.19 45.00 -20.28
N THR A 101 -5.14 45.76 -20.01
CA THR A 101 -5.05 47.15 -20.40
C THR A 101 -4.51 47.17 -21.82
N ALA A 102 -5.38 47.51 -22.78
CA ALA A 102 -4.98 47.76 -24.15
C ALA A 102 -3.88 48.85 -24.16
N GLN A 103 -2.62 48.45 -24.29
CA GLN A 103 -1.50 49.41 -24.37
C GLN A 103 -1.22 49.80 -25.82
N PRO A 104 -1.00 51.10 -26.12
CA PRO A 104 -0.54 51.53 -27.42
C PRO A 104 0.97 51.30 -27.56
N LYS A 105 1.33 50.62 -28.65
CA LYS A 105 2.59 50.71 -29.41
C LYS A 105 3.91 50.70 -28.61
N VAL A 106 4.41 49.46 -28.41
CA VAL A 106 5.82 49.02 -28.43
C VAL A 106 6.84 49.95 -27.77
N SER A 107 7.07 49.75 -26.47
CA SER A 107 8.37 49.97 -25.84
C SER A 107 9.06 48.62 -25.67
N LYS A 108 10.38 48.54 -25.92
CA LYS A 108 11.19 47.33 -25.72
C LYS A 108 10.95 46.80 -24.30
N ILE A 109 10.33 45.64 -24.24
CA ILE A 109 10.08 44.92 -23.00
C ILE A 109 11.39 44.21 -22.66
N GLU A 110 12.23 44.81 -21.81
CA GLU A 110 13.24 44.07 -21.04
C GLU A 110 12.48 43.26 -19.97
N ASN A 111 11.82 42.19 -20.39
CA ASN A 111 11.26 41.22 -19.44
C ASN A 111 12.38 40.24 -19.09
N GLU A 112 13.10 40.57 -18.03
CA GLU A 112 13.62 39.53 -17.15
C GLU A 112 12.37 38.83 -16.59
N PHE A 113 11.90 37.78 -17.27
CA PHE A 113 10.73 37.02 -16.83
C PHE A 113 11.08 36.36 -15.50
N GLU A 114 10.74 37.01 -14.40
CA GLU A 114 10.78 36.35 -13.10
C GLU A 114 9.86 35.12 -13.16
N PRO A 115 10.31 33.98 -12.62
CA PRO A 115 9.52 32.77 -12.65
C PRO A 115 8.17 32.98 -11.95
N GLN A 116 7.06 32.75 -12.67
CA GLN A 116 5.69 32.77 -12.12
C GLN A 116 5.39 31.59 -11.18
N PHE A 117 6.43 30.95 -10.66
CA PHE A 117 6.31 29.86 -9.72
C PHE A 117 7.14 30.18 -8.49
N ARG A 118 6.56 29.90 -7.32
CA ARG A 118 7.27 29.94 -6.05
C ARG A 118 7.72 28.53 -5.73
N ILE A 119 8.98 28.38 -5.33
CA ILE A 119 9.46 27.12 -4.75
C ILE A 119 9.03 27.12 -3.29
N ASN A 120 8.22 26.13 -2.92
CA ASN A 120 7.86 25.86 -1.54
C ASN A 120 8.72 24.70 -1.03
N VAL A 121 9.42 24.92 0.08
CA VAL A 121 10.31 23.92 0.68
C VAL A 121 9.65 23.45 1.97
N SER A 122 9.48 22.14 2.11
CA SER A 122 8.87 21.53 3.28
C SER A 122 9.65 20.32 3.74
N SER A 123 9.56 19.96 5.01
CA SER A 123 10.28 18.81 5.57
C SER A 123 9.75 17.50 4.98
N LYS A 124 10.63 16.50 4.95
CA LYS A 124 10.31 15.15 4.50
C LYS A 124 10.72 14.18 5.61
N TYR A 125 9.74 13.67 6.36
CA TYR A 125 10.02 12.90 7.57
C TYR A 125 8.96 11.84 7.85
N ILE A 126 9.29 10.95 8.79
CA ILE A 126 8.34 10.05 9.45
C ILE A 126 8.62 10.07 10.94
N LYS A 127 7.56 10.00 11.73
CA LYS A 127 7.61 10.01 13.18
C LYS A 127 6.74 8.89 13.72
N PHE A 128 7.26 8.15 14.70
CA PHE A 128 6.54 7.12 15.43
C PHE A 128 6.51 7.47 16.91
N HIS A 129 5.34 7.33 17.53
CA HIS A 129 5.19 7.41 18.98
C HIS A 129 5.11 6.00 19.55
N LEU A 130 5.95 5.68 20.52
CA LEU A 130 6.06 4.35 21.09
C LEU A 130 5.87 4.38 22.61
N ILE A 131 5.19 3.37 23.13
CA ILE A 131 5.16 3.10 24.57
C ILE A 131 5.83 1.74 24.77
N GLY A 132 7.07 1.78 25.28
CA GLY A 132 7.94 0.60 25.31
C GLY A 132 8.14 0.04 23.91
N GLU A 133 7.69 -1.20 23.68
CA GLU A 133 7.86 -1.90 22.40
C GLU A 133 6.74 -1.67 21.39
N LYS A 134 5.68 -0.94 21.76
CA LYS A 134 4.48 -0.81 20.94
C LYS A 134 4.39 0.57 20.30
N VAL A 135 4.14 0.60 18.99
CA VAL A 135 3.77 1.83 18.28
C VAL A 135 2.31 2.16 18.56
N ILE A 136 2.06 3.38 19.05
CA ILE A 136 0.71 3.87 19.36
C ILE A 136 0.18 4.85 18.31
N TYR A 137 1.09 5.55 17.63
CA TYR A 137 0.77 6.55 16.61
C TYR A 137 1.93 6.70 15.64
N TRP A 138 1.63 7.10 14.42
CA TRP A 138 2.62 7.49 13.44
C TRP A 138 2.10 8.64 12.59
N GLU A 139 3.02 9.46 12.11
CA GLU A 139 2.74 10.48 11.10
C GLU A 139 3.88 10.55 10.09
N SER A 140 3.58 11.02 8.88
CA SER A 140 4.59 11.25 7.85
C SER A 140 4.28 12.52 7.07
N GLN A 141 5.32 13.16 6.57
CA GLN A 141 5.21 14.33 5.71
C GLN A 141 6.06 14.15 4.46
N ASN A 142 5.46 14.34 3.29
CA ASN A 142 6.11 14.27 1.98
C ASN A 142 6.90 12.96 1.70
N VAL A 143 6.63 11.92 2.47
CA VAL A 143 7.17 10.57 2.27
C VAL A 143 6.07 9.68 1.73
N LYS A 144 6.33 9.04 0.60
CA LYS A 144 5.48 7.98 0.04
C LYS A 144 6.37 6.83 -0.37
N PHE A 145 6.35 5.75 0.41
CA PHE A 145 7.09 4.55 0.03
C PHE A 145 6.29 3.72 -0.97
N PRO A 146 6.93 3.27 -2.07
CA PRO A 146 6.30 2.32 -2.97
C PRO A 146 6.14 1.00 -2.23
N VAL A 147 4.91 0.55 -2.05
CA VAL A 147 4.65 -0.79 -1.52
C VAL A 147 4.65 -1.75 -2.70
N LYS A 148 5.56 -2.74 -2.68
CA LYS A 148 5.62 -3.74 -3.74
C LYS A 148 4.30 -4.51 -3.77
N LYS A 149 3.71 -4.64 -4.97
CA LYS A 149 2.76 -5.72 -5.24
C LYS A 149 3.50 -7.04 -5.02
N LYS A 150 3.08 -7.83 -4.05
CA LYS A 150 3.45 -9.25 -4.00
C LYS A 150 2.70 -9.99 -5.08
#